data_AF-A0A2M8LCH7-F1
#
_entry.id   AF-A0A2M8LCH7-F1
#
_cell.length_a   1.000
_cell.length_b   1.000
_cell.length_c   1.000
_cell.angle_alpha   90.00
_cell.angle_beta   90.00
_cell.angle_gamma   90.00
#
_symmetry.space_group_name_H-M   'P 1'
#
loop_
_entity.id
_entity.type
_entity.pdbx_description
1 polymer ?
#
loop_
_entity_poly.entity_id
_entity_poly.type
_entity_poly.pdbx_seq_one_letter_code
_entity_poly.pdbx_strand_id
1 'polypeptide(L)' 'MPIGPHTGFKVSDYDFRKSSWSKNNPKTCVMVATKRAGVAVRDSKDPNKTTLFFTRSEWNAFLKGAKSGEFGRA' A
#
# COMPACT_ATOMS: atom_id res chain seq x y z
N MET A 1 -6.96 -17.13 10.93
CA MET A 1 -6.41 -16.29 9.84
C MET A 1 -4.97 -15.96 10.21
N PRO A 2 -3.94 -16.52 9.57
CA PRO A 2 -2.59 -16.31 10.04
C PRO A 2 -2.00 -15.03 9.41
N ILE A 3 -1.77 -14.05 10.26
CA ILE A 3 -0.80 -12.96 10.09
C ILE A 3 0.59 -13.60 9.85
N GLY A 4 0.95 -13.79 8.58
CA GLY A 4 2.25 -14.36 8.19
C GLY A 4 3.42 -13.43 8.53
N PRO A 5 4.65 -13.98 8.60
CA PRO A 5 5.82 -13.24 9.08
C PRO A 5 6.12 -12.09 8.12
N HIS A 6 6.16 -10.87 8.64
CA HIS A 6 6.50 -9.66 7.88
C HIS A 6 8.00 -9.62 7.53
N THR A 7 8.52 -10.63 6.83
CA THR A 7 9.77 -10.44 6.07
C THR A 7 9.41 -9.59 4.87
N GLY A 8 9.48 -8.26 5.06
CA GLY A 8 9.37 -7.30 3.98
C GLY A 8 10.33 -7.67 2.84
N PHE A 9 9.91 -7.44 1.60
CA PHE A 9 10.77 -7.63 0.44
C PHE A 9 11.52 -6.34 0.12
N LYS A 10 12.65 -6.45 -0.58
CA LYS A 10 13.47 -5.28 -0.94
C LYS A 10 12.70 -4.32 -1.86
N VAL A 11 12.51 -3.08 -1.39
CA VAL A 11 11.96 -1.96 -2.16
C VAL A 11 12.84 -0.73 -1.96
N SER A 12 12.99 0.08 -3.00
CA SER A 12 13.67 1.38 -2.94
C SER A 12 12.66 2.51 -3.11
N ASP A 13 13.07 3.74 -2.79
CA ASP A 13 12.22 4.92 -2.98
C ASP A 13 11.74 5.11 -4.43
N TYR A 14 12.59 4.78 -5.40
CA TYR A 14 12.28 4.90 -6.84
C TYR A 14 11.22 3.90 -7.32
N ASP A 15 10.97 2.84 -6.55
CA ASP A 15 9.94 1.85 -6.88
C ASP A 15 8.53 2.34 -6.58
N PHE A 16 8.40 3.37 -5.73
CA PHE A 16 7.13 3.89 -5.31
C PHE A 16 6.54 4.84 -6.33
N ARG A 17 5.27 4.60 -6.67
CA ARG A 17 4.48 5.53 -7.47
C ARG A 17 3.50 6.25 -6.55
N LYS A 18 3.56 7.58 -6.58
CA LYS A 18 2.59 8.46 -5.91
C LYS A 18 1.31 8.52 -6.75
N SER A 19 0.15 8.52 -6.10
CA SER A 19 -1.13 8.71 -6.80
C SER A 19 -1.19 10.08 -7.49
N SER A 20 -1.74 10.12 -8.70
CA SER A 20 -2.01 11.38 -9.43
C SER A 20 -3.03 12.26 -8.71
N TRP A 21 -3.90 11.66 -7.88
CA TRP A 21 -4.89 12.36 -7.07
C TRP A 21 -4.26 13.18 -5.92
N SER A 22 -2.99 12.96 -5.62
CA SER A 22 -2.25 13.66 -4.57
C SER A 22 -1.65 15.00 -5.01
N LYS A 23 -1.89 15.46 -6.24
CA LYS A 23 -1.30 16.70 -6.79
C LYS A 23 -1.82 17.98 -6.12
N ASN A 24 -3.10 18.01 -5.73
CA ASN A 24 -3.75 19.24 -5.22
C ASN A 24 -4.09 19.20 -3.72
N ASN A 25 -3.58 18.22 -2.97
CA ASN A 25 -3.84 18.12 -1.54
C ASN A 25 -2.55 17.75 -0.78
N PRO A 26 -1.98 18.66 0.03
CA PRO A 26 -0.79 18.37 0.82
C PRO A 26 -1.03 17.33 1.92
N LYS A 27 -2.29 16.86 2.08
CA LYS A 27 -2.72 16.03 3.21
C LYS A 27 -3.02 14.56 2.90
N THR A 28 -2.98 14.10 1.66
CA THR A 28 -3.35 12.71 1.32
C THR A 28 -2.43 12.14 0.24
N CYS A 29 -1.36 11.48 0.69
CA CYS A 29 -0.36 10.98 -0.23
C CYS A 29 0.04 9.55 0.13
N VAL A 30 -0.69 8.58 -0.41
CA VAL A 30 -0.25 7.19 -0.40
C VAL A 30 0.71 6.95 -1.55
N MET A 31 1.72 6.13 -1.31
CA MET A 31 2.65 5.63 -2.32
C MET A 31 2.59 4.11 -2.35
N VAL A 32 2.61 3.56 -3.56
CA VAL A 32 2.53 2.10 -3.78
C VAL A 32 3.70 1.64 -4.65
N ALA A 33 4.38 0.59 -4.22
CA ALA A 33 5.39 -0.12 -5.01
C ALA A 33 4.90 -1.54 -5.30
N THR A 34 4.89 -1.92 -6.58
CA THR A 34 4.45 -3.26 -7.01
C THR A 34 5.66 -4.07 -7.46
N LYS A 35 5.91 -5.21 -6.81
CA LYS A 35 7.01 -6.13 -7.13
C LYS A 35 6.46 -7.53 -7.40
N ARG A 36 7.32 -8.42 -7.90
CA ARG A 36 6.98 -9.85 -8.03
C ARG A 36 6.62 -10.49 -6.68
N ALA A 37 7.31 -10.08 -5.62
CA ALA A 37 7.08 -10.59 -4.26
C ALA A 37 5.77 -10.10 -3.62
N GLY A 38 5.22 -8.96 -4.05
CA GLY A 38 4.04 -8.40 -3.42
C GLY A 38 3.85 -6.90 -3.70
N VAL A 39 3.08 -6.26 -2.82
CA VAL A 39 2.77 -4.83 -2.87
C VAL A 39 3.21 -4.18 -1.57
N ALA A 40 3.95 -3.08 -1.68
CA ALA A 40 4.36 -2.26 -0.55
C ALA A 40 3.58 -0.93 -0.58
N VAL A 41 3.06 -0.52 0.57
CA VAL A 41 2.30 0.71 0.74
C VAL A 41 2.93 1.54 1.84
N ARG A 42 3.10 2.84 1.60
CA ARG A 42 3.61 3.78 2.61
C ARG A 42 2.93 5.14 2.54
N ASP A 43 3.04 5.89 3.63
CA ASP A 43 2.70 7.31 3.69
C ASP A 43 3.82 8.12 3.02
N SER A 44 3.46 8.97 2.05
CA SER A 44 4.42 9.81 1.36
C SER A 44 4.90 11.02 2.15
N LYS A 45 4.22 11.38 3.25
CA LYS A 45 4.65 12.50 4.11
C LYS A 45 5.70 12.06 5.11
N ASP A 46 5.80 10.76 5.34
CA ASP A 46 6.72 10.19 6.30
C ASP A 46 7.31 8.89 5.74
N PRO A 47 8.21 9.00 4.74
CA PRO A 47 8.80 7.85 4.08
C PRO A 47 9.66 6.98 5.02
N ASN A 48 9.99 7.49 6.20
CA ASN A 48 10.72 6.79 7.25
C ASN A 48 9.80 5.97 8.19
N LYS A 49 8.48 6.17 8.13
CA LYS A 49 7.51 5.32 8.85
C LYS A 49 7.41 3.93 8.23
N THR A 50 6.86 3.01 9.01
CA THR A 50 6.68 1.60 8.65
C THR A 50 5.95 1.45 7.31
N THR A 51 6.66 0.87 6.34
CA THR A 51 6.06 0.40 5.08
C THR A 51 5.26 -0.87 5.37
N LEU A 52 4.01 -0.89 4.90
CA LEU A 52 3.17 -2.07 4.96
C LEU A 52 3.44 -2.94 3.73
N PHE A 53 3.62 -4.24 3.94
CA PHE A 53 3.85 -5.20 2.88
C PHE A 53 2.70 -6.19 2.80
N PHE A 54 2.22 -6.44 1.59
CA PHE A 54 1.14 -7.36 1.28
C PHE A 54 1.62 -8.36 0.25
N THR A 55 1.24 -9.63 0.40
CA THR A 55 1.31 -10.59 -0.68
C THR A 55 0.38 -10.17 -1.84
N ARG A 56 0.58 -10.77 -3.02
CA ARG A 56 -0.30 -10.53 -4.17
C ARG A 56 -1.76 -10.91 -3.86
N SER A 57 -1.96 -12.02 -3.14
CA SER A 57 -3.28 -12.54 -2.78
C SER A 57 -3.98 -11.63 -1.78
N GLU A 58 -3.29 -11.15 -0.75
CA GLU A 58 -3.83 -10.19 0.21
C GLU A 58 -4.18 -8.86 -0.46
N TRP A 59 -3.30 -8.36 -1.34
CA TRP A 59 -3.59 -7.13 -2.08
C TRP A 59 -4.82 -7.28 -2.98
N ASN A 60 -4.98 -8.42 -3.65
CA ASN A 60 -6.17 -8.70 -4.45
C ASN A 60 -7.44 -8.79 -3.61
N ALA A 61 -7.37 -9.41 -2.42
CA ALA A 61 -8.49 -9.47 -1.49
C ALA A 61 -8.87 -8.06 -1.00
N PHE A 62 -7.87 -7.25 -0.61
CA PHE A 62 -8.06 -5.86 -0.23
C PHE A 62 -8.74 -5.04 -1.34
N LEU A 63 -8.27 -5.15 -2.59
CA LEU A 63 -8.87 -4.45 -3.73
C LEU A 63 -10.31 -4.89 -4.00
N LYS A 64 -10.64 -6.17 -3.81
CA LYS A 64 -12.02 -6.66 -3.94
C LYS A 64 -12.91 -6.02 -2.89
N GLY A 65 -12.54 -6.10 -1.61
CA GLY A 65 -13.34 -5.52 -0.54
C GLY A 65 -13.49 -3.99 -0.67
N ALA A 66 -12.43 -3.30 -1.08
CA ALA A 66 -12.48 -1.86 -1.31
C ALA A 66 -13.44 -1.47 -2.45
N LYS A 67 -13.48 -2.25 -3.54
CA LYS A 67 -14.42 -2.04 -4.65
C LYS A 67 -15.86 -2.39 -4.27
N SER A 68 -16.05 -3.41 -3.43
CA SER A 68 -17.35 -3.80 -2.89
C SER A 68 -17.90 -2.82 -1.85
N GLY A 69 -17.12 -1.81 -1.45
CA GLY A 69 -17.52 -0.85 -0.41
C GLY A 69 -17.47 -1.41 1.01
N GLU A 70 -16.78 -2.53 1.24
CA GLU A 70 -16.71 -3.22 2.54
C GLU A 70 -16.04 -2.36 3.64
N PHE A 71 -15.26 -1.35 3.25
CA PHE A 71 -14.58 -0.43 4.16
C PHE A 71 -15.29 0.94 4.29
N GLY A 72 -16.56 1.03 3.88
CA GLY A 72 -17.40 2.19 4.20
C GLY A 72 -17.43 2.44 5.71
N ARG A 73 -17.49 3.71 6.12
CA ARG A 73 -17.74 4.04 7.53
C ARG A 73 -19.15 3.56 7.90
N ALA A 74 -19.27 2.85 9.02
CA ALA A 74 -20.53 2.75 9.75
C ALA A 74 -20.88 4.12 10.35
#